data_AF-A0A928CQV9-F1
#
_entry.id   AF-A0A928CQV9-F1
#
_cell.length_a   1.000
_cell.length_b   1.000
_cell.length_c   1.000
_cell.angle_alpha   90.00
_cell.angle_beta   90.00
_cell.angle_gamma   90.00
#
_symmetry.space_group_name_H-M   'P 1'
#
loop_
_entity.id
_entity.type
_entity.pdbx_description
1 polymer ?
#
loop_
_entity_poly.entity_id
_entity_poly.type
_entity_poly.pdbx_seq_one_letter_code
_entity_poly.pdbx_strand_id
1 'polypeptide(L)'
;MTGRRCKYNETFDTIAEGLARQGVTDAAIAKALGISTRVFYEYQKRFPQFRHALARGRQPINFEMENLLLKKARGFELTDRYIETDENGNPVKQKVWRRQIPPETGAILEWLSHKMPEVWGRKIEVDSIQRTVPPADNAKEAAKIIENMTFEEREKYLDKLLGVKP
;
A
#
# COMPACT_ATOMS: atom_id res chain seq x y z
N MET A 1 -16.24 -21.65 -30.55
CA MET A 1 -16.35 -20.53 -29.58
C MET A 1 -14.97 -19.89 -29.43
N THR A 2 -14.69 -18.85 -30.20
CA THR A 2 -13.36 -18.20 -30.17
C THR A 2 -13.40 -17.08 -29.15
N GLY A 3 -12.92 -17.35 -27.93
CA GLY A 3 -12.86 -16.38 -26.84
C GLY A 3 -12.07 -15.13 -27.25
N ARG A 4 -12.70 -13.96 -27.09
CA ARG A 4 -12.11 -12.66 -27.45
C ARG A 4 -10.87 -12.43 -26.58
N ARG A 5 -9.68 -12.55 -27.18
CA ARG A 5 -8.43 -12.17 -26.52
C ARG A 5 -8.45 -10.64 -26.36
N CYS A 6 -8.67 -10.14 -25.14
CA CYS A 6 -8.37 -8.75 -24.80
C CYS A 6 -6.86 -8.58 -24.97
N LYS A 7 -6.43 -8.10 -26.14
CA LYS A 7 -5.02 -7.81 -26.43
C LYS A 7 -4.66 -6.51 -25.73
N TYR A 8 -3.48 -6.48 -25.13
CA TYR A 8 -2.86 -5.26 -24.65
C TYR A 8 -2.73 -4.26 -25.82
N ASN A 9 -2.99 -2.98 -25.53
CA ASN A 9 -2.91 -1.89 -26.50
C ASN A 9 -1.91 -0.86 -25.96
N GLU A 10 -1.02 -0.36 -26.81
CA GLU A 10 -0.02 0.66 -26.45
C GLU A 10 -0.66 1.96 -25.94
N THR A 11 -1.89 2.28 -26.35
CA THR A 11 -2.64 3.43 -25.79
C THR A 11 -2.95 3.28 -24.31
N PHE A 12 -2.92 2.06 -23.76
CA PHE A 12 -3.11 1.84 -22.32
C PHE A 12 -2.01 2.48 -21.49
N ASP A 13 -0.78 2.58 -22.02
CA ASP A 13 0.34 3.20 -21.32
C ASP A 13 0.07 4.69 -21.09
N THR A 14 -0.32 5.40 -22.15
CA THR A 14 -0.61 6.83 -22.10
C THR A 14 -1.79 7.16 -21.18
N ILE A 15 -2.88 6.37 -21.28
CA ILE A 15 -4.06 6.56 -20.42
C ILE A 15 -3.72 6.26 -18.96
N ALA A 16 -3.01 5.17 -18.70
CA ALA A 16 -2.62 4.79 -17.35
C ALA A 16 -1.68 5.81 -16.71
N GLU A 17 -0.72 6.36 -17.47
CA GLU A 17 0.16 7.42 -16.99
C GLU A 17 -0.61 8.70 -16.63
N GLY A 18 -1.54 9.12 -17.49
CA GLY A 18 -2.37 10.31 -17.24
C GLY A 18 -3.22 10.18 -15.99
N LEU A 19 -3.84 9.01 -15.78
CA LEU A 19 -4.65 8.73 -14.60
C LEU A 19 -3.80 8.55 -13.34
N ALA A 20 -2.62 7.92 -13.46
CA ALA A 20 -1.67 7.80 -12.36
C ALA A 20 -1.17 9.17 -11.89
N ARG A 21 -0.99 10.14 -12.81
CA ARG A 21 -0.66 11.53 -12.49
C ARG A 21 -1.75 12.28 -11.73
N GLN A 22 -2.99 11.82 -11.82
CA GLN A 22 -4.11 12.35 -11.04
C GLN A 22 -4.25 11.68 -9.67
N GLY A 23 -3.44 10.66 -9.36
CA GLY A 23 -3.48 9.97 -8.06
C GLY A 23 -4.60 8.95 -7.95
N VAL A 24 -5.13 8.51 -9.09
CA VAL A 24 -6.21 7.54 -9.16
C VAL A 24 -5.70 6.15 -8.75
N THR A 25 -6.53 5.38 -8.06
CA THR A 25 -6.18 4.02 -7.62
C THR A 25 -6.11 3.03 -8.78
N ASP A 26 -5.30 1.98 -8.64
CA ASP A 26 -5.10 0.96 -9.68
C ASP A 26 -6.42 0.30 -10.11
N ALA A 27 -7.37 0.14 -9.18
CA ALA A 27 -8.70 -0.37 -9.49
C ALA A 27 -9.52 0.57 -10.39
N ALA A 28 -9.45 1.87 -10.13
CA ALA A 28 -10.12 2.88 -10.94
C ALA A 28 -9.43 3.06 -12.31
N ILE A 29 -8.10 2.94 -12.37
CA ILE A 29 -7.36 2.91 -13.64
C ILE A 29 -7.76 1.68 -14.47
N ALA A 30 -7.81 0.49 -13.85
CA ALA A 30 -8.25 -0.73 -14.52
C ALA A 30 -9.68 -0.59 -15.07
N LYS A 31 -10.58 0.01 -14.29
CA LYS A 31 -11.96 0.31 -14.73
C LYS A 31 -12.00 1.26 -15.92
N ALA A 32 -11.18 2.32 -15.90
CA ALA A 32 -11.09 3.29 -16.99
C ALA A 32 -10.55 2.67 -18.30
N LEU A 33 -9.64 1.69 -18.17
CA LEU A 33 -9.10 0.91 -19.29
C LEU A 33 -10.05 -0.20 -19.78
N GLY A 34 -11.17 -0.43 -19.09
CA GLY A 34 -12.11 -1.50 -19.43
C GLY A 34 -11.59 -2.91 -19.16
N ILE A 35 -10.62 -3.06 -18.23
CA ILE A 35 -10.01 -4.34 -17.86
C ILE A 35 -10.28 -4.68 -16.39
N SER A 36 -10.22 -5.96 -16.05
CA SER A 36 -10.28 -6.37 -14.65
C SER A 36 -8.97 -6.03 -13.92
N THR A 37 -9.05 -5.83 -12.61
CA THR A 37 -7.87 -5.60 -11.75
C THR A 37 -6.83 -6.71 -11.88
N ARG A 38 -7.29 -7.96 -12.01
CA ARG A 38 -6.41 -9.11 -12.28
C ARG A 38 -5.60 -8.92 -13.57
N VAL A 39 -6.27 -8.56 -14.66
CA VAL A 39 -5.59 -8.33 -15.96
C VAL A 39 -4.65 -7.14 -15.88
N PHE A 40 -5.01 -6.09 -15.15
CA PHE A 40 -4.14 -4.93 -14.92
C PHE A 40 -2.82 -5.33 -14.25
N TYR A 41 -2.85 -6.13 -13.19
CA TYR A 41 -1.62 -6.62 -12.54
C TYR A 41 -0.85 -7.61 -13.42
N GLU A 42 -1.52 -8.45 -14.19
CA GLU A 42 -0.87 -9.29 -15.20
C GLU A 42 -0.15 -8.46 -16.26
N TYR A 43 -0.74 -7.33 -16.69
CA TYR A 43 -0.10 -6.42 -17.64
C TYR A 43 1.12 -5.73 -17.05
N GLN A 44 1.09 -5.30 -15.79
CA GLN A 44 2.28 -4.76 -15.12
C GLN A 44 3.44 -5.77 -15.05
N LYS A 45 3.14 -7.06 -14.91
CA LYS A 45 4.16 -8.12 -14.90
C LYS A 45 4.70 -8.43 -16.29
N ARG A 46 3.82 -8.49 -17.29
CA ARG A 46 4.15 -8.91 -18.66
C ARG A 46 4.71 -7.80 -19.53
N PHE A 47 4.36 -6.54 -19.25
CA PHE A 47 4.70 -5.37 -20.05
C PHE A 47 5.43 -4.33 -19.19
N PRO A 48 6.77 -4.33 -19.18
CA PRO A 48 7.56 -3.38 -18.40
C PRO A 48 7.25 -1.92 -18.74
N GLN A 49 6.92 -1.60 -19.99
CA GLN A 49 6.55 -0.26 -20.41
C GLN A 49 5.28 0.26 -19.72
N PHE A 50 4.27 -0.59 -19.50
CA PHE A 50 3.06 -0.22 -18.76
C PHE A 50 3.37 0.08 -17.30
N ARG A 51 4.24 -0.74 -16.69
CA ARG A 51 4.73 -0.51 -15.32
C ARG A 51 5.52 0.80 -15.23
N HIS A 52 6.37 1.10 -16.20
CA HIS A 52 7.13 2.35 -16.24
C HIS A 52 6.23 3.56 -16.46
N ALA A 53 5.21 3.47 -17.32
CA ALA A 53 4.21 4.52 -17.53
C ALA A 53 3.48 4.87 -16.22
N LEU A 54 3.04 3.86 -15.47
CA LEU A 54 2.46 4.06 -14.14
C LEU A 54 3.44 4.67 -13.14
N ALA A 55 4.69 4.21 -13.12
CA ALA A 55 5.71 4.75 -12.22
C ALA A 55 5.98 6.24 -12.51
N ARG A 56 6.16 6.60 -13.78
CA ARG A 56 6.33 8.00 -14.22
C ARG A 56 5.11 8.85 -13.89
N GLY A 57 3.91 8.31 -14.09
CA GLY A 57 2.66 8.99 -13.76
C GLY A 57 2.58 9.32 -12.27
N ARG A 58 3.03 8.44 -11.37
CA ARG A 58 2.97 8.65 -9.91
C ARG A 58 4.06 9.57 -9.36
N GLN A 59 5.16 9.79 -10.08
CA GLN A 59 6.28 10.60 -9.57
C GLN A 59 5.90 12.01 -9.11
N PRO A 60 5.08 12.79 -9.84
CA PRO A 60 4.72 14.15 -9.42
C PRO A 60 4.00 14.18 -8.08
N ILE A 61 3.04 13.30 -7.87
CA ILE A 61 2.29 13.22 -6.60
C ILE A 61 3.19 12.76 -5.47
N ASN A 62 4.04 11.77 -5.71
CA ASN A 62 5.00 11.33 -4.69
C ASN A 62 5.91 12.50 -4.27
N PHE A 63 6.38 13.29 -5.22
CA PHE A 63 7.20 14.48 -4.94
C PHE A 63 6.43 15.55 -4.15
N GLU A 64 5.17 15.82 -4.48
CA GLU A 64 4.32 16.74 -3.71
C GLU A 64 4.11 16.23 -2.27
N MET A 65 3.85 14.94 -2.10
CA MET A 65 3.68 14.33 -0.78
C MET A 65 4.98 14.35 0.03
N GLU A 66 6.13 14.12 -0.59
CA GLU A 66 7.45 14.27 0.04
C GLU A 66 7.69 15.70 0.54
N ASN A 67 7.33 16.71 -0.26
CA ASN A 67 7.45 18.12 0.14
C ASN A 67 6.52 18.47 1.32
N LEU A 68 5.28 17.99 1.30
CA LEU A 68 4.34 18.18 2.41
C LEU A 68 4.83 17.48 3.68
N LEU A 69 5.33 16.25 3.54
CA LEU A 69 5.91 15.49 4.66
C LEU A 69 7.12 16.22 5.24
N LEU A 70 8.01 16.74 4.40
CA LEU A 70 9.17 17.53 4.83
C LEU A 70 8.74 18.81 5.55
N LYS A 71 7.72 19.50 5.06
CA LYS A 71 7.16 20.70 5.74
C LYS A 71 6.63 20.35 7.13
N LYS A 72 5.93 19.23 7.27
CA LYS A 72 5.46 18.73 8.57
C LYS A 72 6.62 18.31 9.49
N ALA A 73 7.62 17.63 8.94
CA ALA A 73 8.80 17.18 9.68
C ALA A 73 9.68 18.35 10.18
N ARG A 74 9.67 19.50 9.50
CA ARG A 74 10.37 20.70 9.95
C ARG A 74 9.58 21.53 10.97
N GLY A 75 8.28 21.30 11.08
CA GLY A 75 7.37 22.26 11.68
C GLY A 75 7.16 23.47 10.77
N PHE A 76 6.04 24.14 10.93
CA PHE A 76 5.73 25.34 10.16
C PHE A 76 4.84 26.28 10.97
N GLU A 77 4.92 27.57 10.65
CA GLU A 77 4.03 28.56 11.24
C GLU A 77 2.72 28.63 10.45
N LEU A 78 1.59 28.49 11.14
CA LEU A 78 0.29 28.74 10.56
C LEU A 78 -0.17 30.14 10.98
N THR A 79 -0.51 30.96 9.99
CA THR A 79 -1.09 32.28 10.21
C THR A 79 -2.57 32.23 9.85
N ASP A 80 -3.42 32.22 10.86
CA ASP A 80 -4.87 32.29 10.70
C ASP A 80 -5.29 33.76 10.72
N ARG A 81 -6.02 34.22 9.69
CA ARG A 81 -6.60 35.57 9.63
C ARG A 81 -8.10 35.49 9.81
N TYR A 82 -8.60 36.22 10.78
CA TYR A 82 -10.03 36.45 10.96
C TYR A 82 -10.34 37.89 10.56
N ILE A 83 -11.29 38.06 9.64
CA ILE A 83 -11.77 39.35 9.16
C ILE A 83 -13.22 39.47 9.64
N GLU A 84 -13.47 40.42 10.52
CA GLU A 84 -14.84 40.82 10.87
C GLU A 84 -15.32 41.83 9.83
N THR A 85 -16.47 41.54 9.23
CA THR A 85 -17.13 42.40 8.24
C THR A 85 -18.36 43.04 8.85
N ASP A 86 -18.56 44.35 8.64
CA ASP A 86 -19.78 45.06 9.04
C ASP A 86 -20.99 44.65 8.19
N GLU A 87 -22.20 45.09 8.59
CA GLU A 87 -23.47 44.90 7.84
C GLU A 87 -23.41 45.38 6.38
N ASN A 88 -22.47 46.27 6.05
CA ASN A 88 -22.24 46.80 4.70
C ASN A 88 -21.14 46.06 3.91
N GLY A 89 -20.58 44.97 4.43
CA GLY A 89 -19.56 44.19 3.73
C GLY A 89 -18.15 44.80 3.75
N ASN A 90 -17.92 45.86 4.52
CA ASN A 90 -16.59 46.46 4.70
C ASN A 90 -15.82 45.76 5.85
N PRO A 91 -14.52 45.44 5.69
CA PRO A 91 -13.72 44.82 6.74
C PRO A 91 -13.36 45.83 7.83
N VAL A 92 -13.75 45.54 9.07
CA VAL A 92 -13.66 46.48 10.22
C VAL A 92 -12.47 46.17 11.10
N LYS A 93 -12.18 44.88 11.31
CA LYS A 93 -11.08 44.42 12.16
C LYS A 93 -10.41 43.19 11.56
N GLN A 94 -9.09 43.23 11.50
CA GLN A 94 -8.26 42.11 11.10
C GLN A 94 -7.49 41.60 12.32
N LYS A 95 -7.84 40.39 12.79
CA LYS A 95 -7.06 39.71 13.84
C LYS A 95 -6.20 38.63 13.20
N VAL A 96 -4.89 38.74 13.40
CA VAL A 96 -3.90 37.79 12.87
C VAL A 96 -3.37 36.96 14.02
N TRP A 97 -3.61 35.66 13.99
CA TRP A 97 -3.08 34.71 14.96
C TRP A 97 -1.95 33.90 14.31
N ARG A 98 -0.81 33.81 14.98
CA ARG A 98 0.31 32.96 14.55
C ARG A 98 0.47 31.83 15.53
N ARG A 99 0.35 30.59 15.06
CA ARG A 99 0.64 29.39 15.85
C ARG A 99 1.80 28.63 15.23
N GLN A 100 2.79 28.28 16.03
CA GLN A 100 3.88 27.40 15.62
C GLN A 100 3.40 25.95 15.74
N ILE A 101 3.42 25.22 14.63
CA ILE A 101 3.13 23.79 14.64
C ILE A 101 4.47 23.08 14.82
N PRO A 102 4.67 22.33 15.92
CA PRO A 102 5.92 21.63 16.12
C PRO A 102 6.11 20.53 15.06
N PRO A 103 7.37 20.14 14.81
CA PRO A 103 7.69 18.98 13.98
C PRO A 103 6.87 17.74 14.34
N GLU A 104 6.32 17.07 13.33
CA GLU A 104 5.62 15.80 13.53
C GLU A 104 6.63 14.64 13.58
N THR A 105 6.79 14.00 14.75
CA THR A 105 7.76 12.91 14.95
C THR A 105 7.54 11.72 14.02
N GLY A 106 6.28 11.40 13.68
CA GLY A 106 5.95 10.31 12.76
C GLY A 106 6.46 10.58 11.34
N ALA A 107 6.35 11.83 10.86
CA ALA A 107 6.88 12.23 9.56
C ALA A 107 8.41 12.14 9.51
N ILE A 108 9.07 12.48 10.62
CA ILE A 108 10.53 12.35 10.77
C ILE A 108 10.94 10.88 10.72
N LEU A 109 10.27 10.02 11.50
CA LEU A 109 10.59 8.59 11.56
C LEU A 109 10.39 7.89 10.21
N GLU A 110 9.29 8.18 9.51
CA GLU A 110 9.02 7.63 8.18
C GLU A 110 10.03 8.13 7.14
N TRP A 111 10.51 9.37 7.23
CA TRP A 111 11.60 9.83 6.36
C TRP A 111 12.91 9.09 6.63
N LEU A 112 13.28 8.92 7.91
CA LEU A 112 14.49 8.23 8.32
C LEU A 112 14.47 6.76 7.90
N SER A 113 13.32 6.08 8.00
CA SER A 113 13.18 4.67 7.59
C SER A 113 13.35 4.47 6.08
N HIS A 114 12.93 5.43 5.24
CA HIS A 114 13.11 5.37 3.79
C HIS A 114 14.52 5.76 3.32
N LYS A 115 15.20 6.68 4.00
CA LYS A 115 16.53 7.17 3.59
C LYS A 115 17.70 6.45 4.26
N MET A 116 17.51 5.93 5.47
CA MET A 116 18.51 5.19 6.24
C MET A 116 17.90 3.89 6.80
N PRO A 117 17.46 2.97 5.92
CA PRO A 117 16.82 1.73 6.33
C PRO A 117 17.75 0.83 7.16
N GLU A 118 19.07 0.95 7.01
CA GLU A 118 20.03 0.18 7.79
C GLU A 118 20.03 0.53 9.28
N VAL A 119 19.77 1.79 9.64
CA VAL A 119 19.72 2.25 11.03
C VAL A 119 18.28 2.31 11.56
N TRP A 120 17.34 2.77 10.74
CA TRP A 120 15.96 3.10 11.14
C TRP A 120 14.89 2.20 10.51
N GLY A 121 15.29 1.23 9.68
CA GLY A 121 14.37 0.27 9.09
C GLY A 121 13.75 -0.63 10.16
N ARG A 122 12.48 -0.98 9.98
CA ARG A 122 11.78 -1.87 10.91
C ARG A 122 12.41 -3.26 10.81
N LYS A 123 13.00 -3.74 11.90
CA LYS A 123 13.42 -5.14 12.03
C LYS A 123 12.18 -5.98 12.30
N ILE A 124 11.70 -6.69 11.28
CA ILE A 124 10.71 -7.73 11.48
C ILE A 124 11.51 -8.96 11.90
N GLU A 125 11.56 -9.23 13.20
CA GLU A 125 11.96 -10.55 13.68
C GLU A 125 10.83 -11.51 13.29
N VAL A 126 11.03 -12.19 12.17
CA VAL A 126 10.19 -13.33 11.82
C VAL A 126 10.63 -14.41 12.79
N ASP A 127 9.93 -14.55 13.90
CA ASP A 127 10.08 -15.73 14.74
C ASP A 127 9.74 -16.92 13.83
N SER A 128 10.79 -17.58 13.35
CA SER A 128 10.65 -18.78 12.56
C SER A 128 10.08 -19.79 13.53
N ILE A 129 8.74 -19.87 13.58
CA ILE A 129 8.05 -20.99 14.22
C ILE A 129 8.70 -22.21 13.61
N GLN A 130 9.55 -22.87 14.40
CA GLN A 130 10.23 -24.07 13.99
C GLN A 130 9.11 -25.02 13.62
N ARG A 131 8.96 -25.30 12.31
CA ARG A 131 8.07 -26.36 11.85
C ARG A 131 8.70 -27.67 12.32
N THR A 132 8.43 -28.05 13.57
CA THR A 132 8.83 -29.34 14.14
C THR A 132 7.92 -30.47 13.68
N VAL A 133 7.28 -30.31 12.52
CA VAL A 133 6.44 -31.34 11.90
C VAL A 133 7.12 -31.68 10.58
N PRO A 134 7.45 -32.97 10.32
CA PRO A 134 8.03 -33.39 9.07
C PRO A 134 7.18 -32.85 7.92
N PRO A 135 7.77 -32.20 6.89
CA PRO A 135 7.01 -31.82 5.72
C PRO A 135 6.56 -33.11 5.06
N ALA A 136 5.26 -33.40 5.06
CA ALA A 136 4.72 -34.18 3.96
C ALA A 136 4.79 -33.23 2.75
N ASP A 137 5.74 -33.47 1.85
CA ASP A 137 5.99 -32.60 0.71
C ASP A 137 4.76 -32.47 -0.19
N ASN A 138 3.80 -33.40 -0.07
CA ASN A 138 2.57 -33.45 -0.87
C ASN A 138 1.32 -33.76 -0.01
N ALA A 139 0.18 -33.11 -0.30
CA ALA A 139 -1.11 -33.38 0.35
C ALA A 139 -1.53 -34.87 0.29
N LYS A 140 -1.06 -35.61 -0.72
CA LYS A 140 -1.29 -37.05 -0.89
C LYS A 140 -0.49 -37.92 0.10
N GLU A 141 0.68 -37.47 0.53
CA GLU A 141 1.48 -38.17 1.55
C GLU A 141 0.92 -37.91 2.94
N ALA A 142 0.49 -36.67 3.22
CA ALA A 142 -0.25 -36.34 4.43
C ALA A 142 -1.53 -37.20 4.56
N ALA A 143 -2.29 -37.35 3.47
CA ALA A 143 -3.48 -38.20 3.45
C ALA A 143 -3.17 -39.69 3.71
N LYS A 144 -2.10 -40.24 3.11
CA LYS A 144 -1.65 -41.62 3.36
C LYS A 144 -1.20 -41.86 4.81
N ILE A 145 -0.55 -40.88 5.42
CA ILE A 145 -0.14 -40.96 6.83
C ILE A 145 -1.39 -40.96 7.71
N ILE A 146 -2.34 -40.06 7.44
CA ILE A 146 -3.61 -39.99 8.17
C ILE A 146 -4.41 -41.28 8.00
N GLU A 147 -4.52 -41.84 6.79
CA GLU A 147 -5.26 -43.08 6.51
C GLU A 147 -4.74 -44.31 7.27
N ASN A 148 -3.43 -44.36 7.57
CA ASN A 148 -2.82 -45.47 8.30
C ASN A 148 -2.73 -45.25 9.82
N MET A 149 -3.12 -44.07 10.33
CA MET A 149 -3.15 -43.78 11.77
C MET A 149 -4.46 -44.27 12.41
N THR A 150 -4.35 -44.73 13.64
CA THR A 150 -5.51 -45.04 14.49
C THR A 150 -6.30 -43.76 14.83
N PHE A 151 -7.58 -43.90 15.18
CA PHE A 151 -8.46 -42.75 15.42
C PHE A 151 -7.92 -41.78 16.47
N GLU A 152 -7.38 -42.31 17.58
CA GLU A 152 -6.81 -41.53 18.69
C GLU A 152 -5.56 -40.74 18.26
N GLU A 153 -4.74 -41.31 17.38
CA GLU A 153 -3.55 -40.63 16.88
C GLU A 153 -3.90 -39.51 15.89
N ARG A 154 -4.97 -39.68 15.11
CA ARG A 154 -5.48 -38.64 14.20
C ARG A 154 -6.02 -37.45 14.97
N GLU A 155 -6.77 -37.69 16.05
CA GLU A 155 -7.33 -36.64 16.89
C GLU A 155 -6.21 -35.82 17.54
N LYS A 156 -5.19 -36.49 18.07
CA LYS A 156 -3.99 -35.85 18.62
C LYS A 156 -3.18 -35.04 17.59
N TYR A 157 -3.16 -35.50 16.33
CA TYR A 157 -2.53 -34.78 15.22
C TYR A 157 -3.32 -33.53 14.82
N LEU A 158 -4.65 -33.61 14.81
CA LEU A 158 -5.55 -32.48 14.52
C LEU A 158 -5.51 -31.41 15.62
N ASP A 159 -5.51 -31.81 16.90
CA ASP A 159 -5.39 -30.87 18.02
C ASP A 159 -4.06 -30.09 17.97
N LYS A 160 -2.96 -30.80 17.65
CA LYS A 160 -1.64 -30.20 17.50
C LYS A 160 -1.57 -29.23 16.30
N LEU A 161 -2.27 -29.53 15.20
CA LEU A 161 -2.33 -28.66 14.01
C LEU A 161 -3.20 -27.41 14.23
N LEU A 162 -4.32 -27.56 14.93
CA LEU A 162 -5.24 -26.46 15.23
C LEU A 162 -4.75 -25.59 16.38
N GLY A 163 -3.65 -25.96 17.04
CA GLY A 163 -3.06 -25.19 18.13
C GLY A 163 -3.97 -25.10 19.36
N VAL A 164 -4.92 -26.01 19.49
CA VAL A 164 -5.78 -26.11 20.66
C VAL A 164 -4.92 -26.66 21.78
N LYS A 165 -4.54 -25.82 22.74
CA LYS A 165 -3.90 -26.30 23.97
C LYS A 165 -4.90 -27.16 24.74
N PRO A 166 -4.44 -28.24 25.41
CA PRO A 166 -5.30 -29.07 26.25
C PRO A 166 -5.96 -28.26 27.36
#